data_AF-A0A1X0NMZ6-F1
#
_entry.id   AF-A0A1X0NMZ6-F1
#
_cell.length_a   1.000
_cell.length_b   1.000
_cell.length_c   1.000
_cell.angle_alpha   90.00
_cell.angle_beta   90.00
_cell.angle_gamma   90.00
#
_symmetry.space_group_name_H-M   'P 1'
#
loop_
_entity.id
_entity.type
_entity.pdbx_description
1 polymer ?
#
loop_
_entity_poly.entity_id
_entity_poly.type
_entity_poly.pdbx_seq_one_letter_code
_entity_poly.pdbx_strand_id
1 'polypeptide(L)'
;MFAEEGCTMVFCSVRCREAAWSRFHFAGCQGRMTEVQKSAYDIFIHYNWEHKGVNYSDTVFLAFRFLCMIITNIRLHKKPLEIAHRSVSQLIKAPLSMFRFSYLLSDDSTDSRDEEVQLRKRWELFKKLRAQPVSSEVDNVTEDFLSIGIELVDKVLQFTGEERRYFTPSVWSELLGAVLLNGQERSPPSNYDYLKEIVRGMPGGLTSMNAFEEQVQEAGVDPQQLHYSSRGQGIYTIGCLFNHSCDPNLQVLYSSVNDETLTVEALRDIEPGEELLISYIDESLPYPDRQQQLYEHYLFTCRCSKCESESHDWEEVATKIEDPSSISSPF
;
A
#
# COMPACT_ATOMS: atom_id res chain seq x y z
N MET A 1 7.26 11.01 -25.78
CA MET A 1 7.85 10.07 -24.82
C MET A 1 9.34 10.33 -24.78
N PHE A 2 9.88 10.65 -23.61
CA PHE A 2 11.28 11.02 -23.40
C PHE A 2 11.91 10.01 -22.45
N ALA A 3 13.10 9.50 -22.76
CA ALA A 3 13.82 8.53 -21.94
C ALA A 3 15.32 8.86 -21.92
N GLU A 4 16.03 8.37 -20.91
CA GLU A 4 17.49 8.37 -20.90
C GLU A 4 18.01 7.19 -21.73
N GLU A 5 19.16 7.38 -22.38
CA GLU A 5 19.77 6.33 -23.19
C GLU A 5 20.05 5.09 -22.34
N GLY A 6 19.60 3.91 -22.82
CA GLY A 6 19.73 2.65 -22.10
C GLY A 6 18.80 2.50 -20.88
N CYS A 7 17.84 3.41 -20.67
CA CYS A 7 16.86 3.31 -19.59
C CYS A 7 15.48 2.87 -20.09
N THR A 8 14.80 2.04 -19.30
CA THR A 8 13.44 1.55 -19.56
C THR A 8 12.33 2.51 -19.10
N MET A 9 12.65 3.50 -18.26
CA MET A 9 11.66 4.46 -17.75
C MET A 9 11.36 5.55 -18.77
N VAL A 10 10.07 5.76 -19.05
CA VAL A 10 9.59 6.74 -20.04
C VAL A 10 8.84 7.88 -19.37
N PHE A 11 9.09 9.10 -19.84
CA PHE A 11 8.48 10.32 -19.32
C PHE A 11 7.61 11.00 -20.39
N CYS A 12 6.52 11.63 -19.96
CA CYS A 12 5.59 12.31 -20.85
C CYS A 12 6.18 13.58 -21.50
N SER A 13 7.14 14.25 -20.83
CA SER A 13 7.80 15.46 -21.32
C SER A 13 9.27 15.54 -20.91
N VAL A 14 10.06 16.38 -21.59
CA VAL A 14 11.45 16.71 -21.18
C VAL A 14 11.47 17.24 -19.75
N ARG A 15 10.54 18.13 -19.41
CA ARG A 15 10.40 18.69 -18.06
C ARG A 15 10.16 17.62 -17.01
N CYS A 16 9.29 16.64 -17.29
CA CYS A 16 9.03 15.53 -16.37
C CYS A 16 10.27 14.64 -16.20
N ARG A 17 11.01 14.38 -17.29
CA ARG A 17 12.28 13.65 -17.23
C ARG A 17 13.32 14.39 -16.37
N GLU A 18 13.50 15.69 -16.58
CA GLU A 18 14.45 16.50 -15.82
C GLU A 18 14.04 16.61 -14.33
N ALA A 19 12.75 16.77 -14.06
CA ALA A 19 12.23 16.75 -12.70
C ALA A 19 12.47 15.39 -12.03
N ALA A 20 12.22 14.28 -12.74
CA ALA A 20 12.52 12.94 -12.25
C ALA A 20 14.02 12.74 -12.01
N TRP A 21 14.87 13.19 -12.94
CA TRP A 21 16.33 13.17 -12.83
C TRP A 21 16.81 13.82 -11.55
N SER A 22 16.33 15.04 -11.30
CA SER A 22 16.67 15.80 -10.10
C SER A 22 16.09 15.22 -8.81
N ARG A 23 15.06 14.36 -8.86
CA ARG A 23 14.38 13.87 -7.66
C ARG A 23 14.80 12.48 -7.23
N PHE A 24 14.91 11.52 -8.15
CA PHE A 24 15.18 10.11 -7.84
C PHE A 24 15.89 9.38 -8.98
N HIS A 25 15.63 9.77 -10.23
CA HIS A 25 16.02 8.98 -11.38
C HIS A 25 17.53 8.99 -11.61
N PHE A 26 18.24 10.04 -11.17
CA PHE A 26 19.72 10.05 -11.18
C PHE A 26 20.33 8.79 -10.52
N ALA A 27 19.82 8.39 -9.35
CA ALA A 27 20.33 7.23 -8.62
C ALA A 27 19.76 5.90 -9.17
N GLY A 28 18.51 5.88 -9.63
CA GLY A 28 17.81 4.68 -10.08
C GLY A 28 17.82 4.43 -11.59
N CYS A 29 18.53 5.23 -12.40
CA CYS A 29 18.51 5.10 -13.86
C CYS A 29 19.36 3.93 -14.34
N GLN A 30 18.70 2.88 -14.87
CA GLN A 30 19.35 1.73 -15.50
C GLN A 30 20.32 2.12 -16.63
N GLY A 31 20.03 3.21 -17.36
CA GLY A 31 20.90 3.70 -18.44
C GLY A 31 22.29 4.14 -17.98
N ARG A 32 22.46 4.46 -16.70
CA ARG A 32 23.76 4.82 -16.10
C ARG A 32 24.36 3.74 -15.20
N MET A 33 23.65 2.64 -15.02
CA MET A 33 24.14 1.52 -14.23
C MET A 33 25.25 0.77 -14.99
N THR A 34 26.28 0.35 -14.27
CA THR A 34 27.25 -0.64 -14.76
C THR A 34 26.56 -1.99 -14.99
N GLU A 35 27.17 -2.89 -15.77
CA GLU A 35 26.61 -4.24 -15.99
C GLU A 35 26.38 -5.02 -14.69
N VAL A 36 27.26 -4.82 -13.69
CA VAL A 36 27.10 -5.40 -12.35
C VAL A 36 25.85 -4.86 -11.65
N GLN A 37 25.62 -3.54 -11.72
CA GLN A 37 24.42 -2.93 -11.15
C GLN A 37 23.15 -3.33 -11.89
N LYS A 38 23.18 -3.45 -13.22
CA LYS A 38 22.04 -3.92 -14.02
C LYS A 38 21.66 -5.35 -13.64
N SER A 39 22.64 -6.24 -13.50
CA SER A 39 22.40 -7.60 -13.03
C SER A 39 21.84 -7.64 -11.60
N ALA A 40 22.35 -6.80 -10.70
CA ALA A 40 21.79 -6.67 -9.35
C ALA A 40 20.35 -6.12 -9.35
N TYR A 41 20.07 -5.15 -10.23
CA TYR A 41 18.74 -4.56 -10.38
C TYR A 41 17.75 -5.60 -10.92
N ASP A 42 18.17 -6.40 -11.89
CA ASP A 42 17.36 -7.50 -12.45
C ASP A 42 17.03 -8.55 -11.39
N ILE A 43 17.98 -8.90 -10.53
CA ILE A 43 17.73 -9.77 -9.38
C ILE A 43 16.74 -9.11 -8.41
N PHE A 44 16.91 -7.82 -8.11
CA PHE A 44 16.04 -7.09 -7.18
C PHE A 44 14.57 -7.03 -7.65
N ILE A 45 14.32 -6.77 -8.94
CA ILE A 45 12.95 -6.68 -9.47
C ILE A 45 12.26 -8.04 -9.60
N HIS A 46 13.02 -9.12 -9.82
CA HIS A 46 12.49 -10.48 -9.95
C HIS A 46 12.57 -11.29 -8.65
N TYR A 47 13.09 -10.70 -7.57
CA TYR A 47 13.12 -11.35 -6.27
C TYR A 47 11.70 -11.58 -5.75
N ASN A 48 11.47 -12.73 -5.09
CA ASN A 48 10.18 -13.02 -4.48
C ASN A 48 10.02 -12.22 -3.17
N TRP A 49 9.40 -11.04 -3.25
CA TRP A 49 9.10 -10.19 -2.09
C TRP A 49 7.89 -10.68 -1.28
N GLU A 50 7.73 -11.98 -1.14
CA GLU A 50 6.71 -12.57 -0.27
C GLU A 50 7.23 -12.66 1.16
N HIS A 51 6.43 -12.19 2.11
CA HIS A 51 6.70 -12.32 3.53
C HIS A 51 5.43 -12.72 4.26
N LYS A 52 5.45 -13.87 4.94
CA LYS A 52 4.30 -14.43 5.68
C LYS A 52 3.03 -14.55 4.82
N GLY A 53 3.18 -14.95 3.55
CA GLY A 53 2.05 -15.13 2.61
C GLY A 53 1.49 -13.83 2.01
N VAL A 54 2.13 -12.68 2.27
CA VAL A 54 1.76 -11.38 1.69
C VAL A 54 2.86 -10.94 0.72
N ASN A 55 2.48 -10.46 -0.46
CA ASN A 55 3.42 -9.92 -1.44
C ASN A 55 3.67 -8.42 -1.19
N TYR A 56 4.92 -8.05 -0.91
CA TYR A 56 5.37 -6.68 -0.61
C TYR A 56 6.10 -6.01 -1.77
N SER A 57 6.01 -6.53 -3.00
CA SER A 57 6.78 -6.00 -4.15
C SER A 57 6.58 -4.50 -4.35
N ASP A 58 5.33 -4.02 -4.33
CA ASP A 58 5.01 -2.59 -4.50
C ASP A 58 5.60 -1.73 -3.36
N THR A 59 5.50 -2.23 -2.13
CA THR A 59 6.07 -1.59 -0.94
C THR A 59 7.59 -1.46 -1.06
N VAL A 60 8.26 -2.55 -1.46
CA VAL A 60 9.71 -2.60 -1.65
C VAL A 60 10.16 -1.67 -2.78
N PHE A 61 9.43 -1.64 -3.90
CA PHE A 61 9.78 -0.78 -5.04
C PHE A 61 9.59 0.71 -4.73
N LEU A 62 8.55 1.08 -3.97
CA LEU A 62 8.38 2.45 -3.49
C LEU A 62 9.45 2.84 -2.45
N ALA A 63 9.77 1.95 -1.52
CA ALA A 63 10.84 2.20 -0.55
C ALA A 63 12.22 2.32 -1.24
N PHE A 64 12.49 1.51 -2.27
CA PHE A 64 13.66 1.68 -3.13
C PHE A 64 13.68 3.06 -3.82
N ARG A 65 12.52 3.56 -4.25
CA ARG A 65 12.40 4.89 -4.83
C ARG A 65 12.68 5.99 -3.80
N PHE A 66 12.28 5.83 -2.55
CA PHE A 66 12.70 6.73 -1.45
C PHE A 66 14.21 6.73 -1.28
N LEU A 67 14.86 5.55 -1.29
CA LEU A 67 16.32 5.49 -1.24
C LEU A 67 16.97 6.17 -2.44
N CYS A 68 16.45 5.97 -3.65
CA CYS A 68 16.90 6.71 -4.83
C CYS A 68 16.77 8.22 -4.66
N MET A 69 15.71 8.71 -4.01
CA MET A 69 15.54 10.13 -3.71
C MET A 69 16.61 10.65 -2.75
N ILE A 70 16.85 9.90 -1.66
CA ILE A 70 17.84 10.26 -0.65
C ILE A 70 19.24 10.27 -1.27
N ILE A 71 19.62 9.20 -1.98
CA ILE A 71 20.90 9.07 -2.67
C ILE A 71 21.09 10.14 -3.74
N THR A 72 20.03 10.50 -4.49
CA THR A 72 20.09 11.60 -5.45
C THR A 72 20.39 12.93 -4.73
N ASN A 73 19.72 13.21 -3.61
CA ASN A 73 20.01 14.39 -2.80
C ASN A 73 21.46 14.43 -2.26
N ILE A 74 22.02 13.29 -1.87
CA ILE A 74 23.41 13.20 -1.40
C ILE A 74 24.39 13.37 -2.56
N ARG A 75 24.27 12.54 -3.60
CA ARG A 75 25.31 12.39 -4.63
C ARG A 75 25.23 13.45 -5.72
N LEU A 76 24.03 13.80 -6.18
CA LEU A 76 23.83 14.82 -7.21
C LEU A 76 23.80 16.21 -6.60
N HIS A 77 23.01 16.40 -5.55
CA HIS A 77 22.79 17.73 -4.95
C HIS A 77 23.75 18.08 -3.80
N LYS A 78 24.66 17.16 -3.43
CA LYS A 78 25.69 17.37 -2.39
C LYS A 78 25.10 17.78 -1.03
N LYS A 79 23.89 17.32 -0.72
CA LYS A 79 23.26 17.58 0.57
C LYS A 79 23.78 16.62 1.64
N PRO A 80 23.97 17.08 2.89
CA PRO A 80 24.17 16.21 4.03
C PRO A 80 23.03 15.19 4.17
N LEU A 81 23.35 14.03 4.75
CA LEU A 81 22.43 12.89 4.91
C LEU A 81 21.13 13.28 5.63
N GLU A 82 21.23 14.07 6.69
CA GLU A 82 20.08 14.51 7.49
C GLU A 82 19.11 15.36 6.66
N ILE A 83 19.64 16.20 5.78
CA ILE A 83 18.85 17.05 4.88
C ILE A 83 18.27 16.22 3.74
N ALA A 84 19.05 15.27 3.21
CA ALA A 84 18.61 14.38 2.13
C ALA A 84 17.46 13.45 2.56
N HIS A 85 17.48 12.99 3.81
CA HIS A 85 16.46 12.11 4.38
C HIS A 85 15.20 12.86 4.87
N ARG A 86 15.28 14.18 5.07
CA ARG A 86 14.22 14.99 5.69
C ARG A 86 12.83 14.81 5.07
N SER A 87 12.72 14.70 3.74
CA SER A 87 11.42 14.53 3.09
C SER A 87 10.75 13.21 3.46
N VAL A 88 11.54 12.15 3.65
CA VAL A 88 11.02 10.83 4.02
C VAL A 88 10.85 10.72 5.54
N SER A 89 11.65 11.45 6.32
CA SER A 89 11.52 11.47 7.79
C SER A 89 10.24 12.16 8.30
N GLN A 90 9.51 12.86 7.44
CA GLN A 90 8.21 13.47 7.79
C GLN A 90 7.07 12.44 7.76
N LEU A 91 7.25 11.31 7.08
CA LEU A 91 6.25 10.24 7.08
C LEU A 91 6.24 9.54 8.44
N ILE A 92 5.05 9.10 8.86
CA ILE A 92 4.92 8.17 9.98
C ILE A 92 5.62 6.87 9.61
N LYS A 93 6.42 6.34 10.52
CA LYS A 93 7.23 5.14 10.33
C LYS A 93 6.94 4.14 11.44
N ALA A 94 6.90 2.88 11.06
CA ALA A 94 6.92 1.75 11.97
C ALA A 94 7.80 0.66 11.37
N PRO A 95 8.54 -0.13 12.15
CA PRO A 95 9.21 -1.29 11.61
C PRO A 95 8.20 -2.32 11.09
N LEU A 96 8.58 -3.06 10.04
CA LEU A 96 7.76 -4.10 9.41
C LEU A 96 7.24 -5.14 10.41
N SER A 97 8.01 -5.43 11.46
CA SER A 97 7.64 -6.38 12.53
C SER A 97 6.42 -5.95 13.36
N MET A 98 5.99 -4.68 13.29
CA MET A 98 4.78 -4.22 13.97
C MET A 98 3.49 -4.66 13.28
N PHE A 99 3.53 -4.89 11.97
CA PHE A 99 2.34 -5.19 11.20
C PHE A 99 1.99 -6.67 11.27
N ARG A 100 0.69 -6.97 11.31
CA ARG A 100 0.19 -8.35 11.54
C ARG A 100 -0.64 -8.91 10.39
N PHE A 101 -0.90 -8.10 9.35
CA PHE A 101 -1.65 -8.42 8.12
C PHE A 101 -2.35 -9.78 8.16
N SER A 102 -3.45 -9.87 8.92
CA SER A 102 -4.34 -11.02 8.77
C SER A 102 -5.27 -10.70 7.62
N TYR A 103 -5.21 -11.49 6.56
CA TYR A 103 -6.34 -11.50 5.64
C TYR A 103 -7.51 -11.99 6.47
N LEU A 104 -8.52 -11.13 6.63
CA LEU A 104 -9.88 -11.56 6.93
C LEU A 104 -10.31 -12.45 5.78
N LEU A 105 -9.84 -13.69 5.78
CA LEU A 105 -10.45 -14.77 5.04
C LEU A 105 -11.79 -14.98 5.74
N SER A 106 -12.81 -14.24 5.31
CA SER A 106 -14.17 -14.69 5.49
C SER A 106 -14.23 -16.03 4.78
N ASP A 107 -14.20 -17.13 5.53
CA ASP A 107 -14.82 -18.35 5.03
C ASP A 107 -16.25 -17.94 4.66
N ASP A 108 -16.61 -18.02 3.38
CA ASP A 108 -17.94 -17.73 2.84
C ASP A 108 -18.98 -18.77 3.34
N SER A 109 -19.03 -19.02 4.65
CA SER A 109 -20.05 -19.84 5.27
C SER A 109 -21.34 -19.02 5.34
N THR A 110 -22.28 -19.33 4.46
CA THR A 110 -23.57 -18.65 4.29
C THR A 110 -24.59 -18.85 5.42
N ASP A 111 -24.16 -19.30 6.61
CA ASP A 111 -25.05 -19.48 7.76
C ASP A 111 -24.97 -18.29 8.73
N SER A 112 -26.06 -17.53 8.81
CA SER A 112 -26.24 -16.38 9.72
C SER A 112 -25.95 -16.68 11.20
N ARG A 113 -26.04 -17.94 11.65
CA ARG A 113 -25.68 -18.33 13.02
C ARG A 113 -24.17 -18.41 13.24
N ASP A 114 -23.39 -18.64 12.19
CA ASP A 114 -21.93 -18.66 12.25
C ASP A 114 -21.36 -17.23 12.24
N GLU A 115 -22.00 -16.27 11.58
CA GLU A 115 -21.51 -14.88 11.51
C GLU A 115 -21.30 -14.24 12.88
N GLU A 116 -22.27 -14.37 13.79
CA GLU A 116 -22.17 -13.79 15.14
C GLU A 116 -21.05 -14.45 15.96
N VAL A 117 -20.87 -15.77 15.81
CA VAL A 117 -19.78 -16.51 16.46
C VAL A 117 -18.42 -16.09 15.90
N GLN A 118 -18.31 -15.93 14.58
CA GLN A 118 -17.07 -15.47 13.93
C GLN A 118 -16.74 -14.02 14.30
N LEU A 119 -17.72 -13.14 14.38
CA LEU A 119 -17.57 -11.77 14.89
C LEU A 119 -16.98 -11.74 16.30
N ARG A 120 -17.45 -12.60 17.19
CA ARG A 120 -16.93 -12.69 18.57
C ARG A 120 -15.52 -13.25 18.63
N LYS A 121 -15.20 -14.27 17.83
CA LYS A 121 -13.82 -14.78 17.71
C LYS A 121 -12.86 -13.68 17.27
N ARG A 122 -13.27 -12.86 16.30
CA ARG A 122 -12.51 -11.70 15.82
C ARG A 122 -12.33 -10.65 16.91
N TRP A 123 -13.36 -10.37 17.72
CA TRP A 123 -13.25 -9.47 18.86
C TRP A 123 -12.26 -9.97 19.94
N GLU A 124 -12.32 -11.25 20.32
CA GLU A 124 -11.36 -11.83 21.27
C GLU A 124 -9.93 -11.81 20.73
N LEU A 125 -9.77 -12.11 19.43
CA LEU A 125 -8.49 -11.98 18.75
C LEU A 125 -7.98 -10.54 18.82
N PHE A 126 -8.79 -9.54 18.49
CA PHE A 126 -8.43 -8.13 18.60
C PHE A 126 -7.98 -7.76 20.02
N LYS A 127 -8.73 -8.15 21.06
CA LYS A 127 -8.34 -7.89 22.46
C LYS A 127 -6.99 -8.51 22.79
N LYS A 128 -6.76 -9.75 22.37
CA LYS A 128 -5.48 -10.44 22.55
C LYS A 128 -4.35 -9.72 21.81
N LEU A 129 -4.59 -9.32 20.57
CA LEU A 129 -3.61 -8.60 19.75
C LEU A 129 -3.23 -7.25 20.38
N ARG A 130 -4.22 -6.52 20.90
CA ARG A 130 -4.05 -5.24 21.61
C ARG A 130 -3.33 -5.38 22.95
N ALA A 131 -3.58 -6.47 23.67
CA ALA A 131 -2.96 -6.73 24.98
C ALA A 131 -1.52 -7.25 24.87
N GLN A 132 -1.15 -7.86 23.73
CA GLN A 132 0.20 -8.32 23.49
C GLN A 132 1.15 -7.12 23.31
N PRO A 133 2.23 -7.01 24.10
CA PRO A 133 3.29 -6.06 23.79
C PRO A 133 3.81 -6.37 22.38
N VAL A 134 4.10 -5.34 21.61
CA VAL A 134 4.83 -5.48 20.35
C VAL A 134 6.15 -6.17 20.69
N SER A 135 6.32 -7.43 20.28
CA SER A 135 7.54 -8.18 20.53
C SER A 135 8.73 -7.40 19.98
N SER A 136 9.72 -7.14 20.82
CA SER A 136 11.02 -6.59 20.37
C SER A 136 11.83 -7.62 19.59
N GLU A 137 11.48 -8.90 19.69
CA GLU A 137 12.11 -9.97 18.93
C GLU A 137 11.48 -10.02 17.54
N VAL A 138 12.27 -9.57 16.57
CA VAL A 138 12.02 -9.78 15.14
C VAL A 138 12.28 -11.26 14.87
N ASP A 139 11.31 -11.96 14.30
CA ASP A 139 11.54 -13.36 13.92
C ASP A 139 12.60 -13.46 12.81
N ASN A 140 13.32 -14.58 12.78
CA ASN A 140 14.41 -14.81 11.82
C ASN A 140 13.94 -14.60 10.37
N VAL A 141 12.69 -14.93 10.05
CA VAL A 141 12.12 -14.76 8.70
C VAL A 141 12.06 -13.28 8.31
N THR A 142 11.66 -12.41 9.24
CA THR A 142 11.61 -10.96 9.03
C THR A 142 13.01 -10.38 8.97
N GLU A 143 13.93 -10.85 9.81
CA GLU A 143 15.33 -10.42 9.78
C GLU A 143 16.01 -10.76 8.45
N ASP A 144 15.82 -11.99 7.95
CA ASP A 144 16.32 -12.43 6.65
C ASP A 144 15.74 -11.60 5.51
N PHE A 145 14.42 -11.37 5.51
CA PHE A 145 13.73 -10.54 4.51
C PHE A 145 14.32 -9.12 4.44
N LEU A 146 14.51 -8.49 5.60
CA LEU A 146 15.06 -7.14 5.68
C LEU A 146 16.54 -7.08 5.27
N SER A 147 17.31 -8.09 5.67
CA SER A 147 18.74 -8.18 5.37
C SER A 147 19.00 -8.41 3.88
N ILE A 148 18.29 -9.35 3.26
CA ILE A 148 18.35 -9.58 1.81
C ILE A 148 17.90 -8.33 1.06
N GLY A 149 16.83 -7.70 1.53
CA GLY A 149 16.32 -6.44 0.98
C GLY A 149 17.40 -5.38 0.85
N ILE A 150 18.04 -5.03 1.97
CA ILE A 150 19.05 -3.97 1.97
C ILE A 150 20.34 -4.38 1.25
N GLU A 151 20.72 -5.67 1.27
CA GLU A 151 21.88 -6.17 0.53
C GLU A 151 21.69 -6.02 -0.98
N LEU A 152 20.51 -6.39 -1.50
CA LEU A 152 20.19 -6.21 -2.91
C LEU A 152 20.18 -4.73 -3.30
N VAL A 153 19.61 -3.87 -2.45
CA VAL A 153 19.60 -2.43 -2.71
C VAL A 153 21.02 -1.83 -2.69
N ASP A 154 21.90 -2.25 -1.79
CA ASP A 154 23.31 -1.84 -1.79
C ASP A 154 24.00 -2.27 -3.09
N LYS A 155 23.78 -3.50 -3.58
CA LYS A 155 24.37 -3.94 -4.85
C LYS A 155 23.89 -3.09 -6.04
N VAL A 156 22.63 -2.67 -6.04
CA VAL A 156 22.05 -1.80 -7.07
C VAL A 156 22.62 -0.38 -6.99
N LEU A 157 22.55 0.25 -5.82
CA LEU A 157 22.91 1.66 -5.63
C LEU A 157 24.40 1.87 -5.35
N GLN A 158 25.16 0.80 -5.10
CA GLN A 158 26.56 0.78 -4.69
C GLN A 158 26.82 1.78 -3.57
N PHE A 159 26.36 1.47 -2.35
CA PHE A 159 26.54 2.39 -1.24
C PHE A 159 28.03 2.64 -0.95
N THR A 160 28.33 3.84 -0.48
CA THR A 160 29.62 4.19 0.11
C THR A 160 29.71 3.63 1.53
N GLY A 161 30.90 3.66 2.14
CA GLY A 161 31.05 3.22 3.53
C GLY A 161 30.21 4.03 4.53
N GLU A 162 29.97 5.31 4.25
CA GLU A 162 29.09 6.16 5.06
C GLU A 162 27.61 5.80 4.87
N GLU A 163 27.17 5.66 3.62
CA GLU A 163 25.79 5.26 3.30
C GLU A 163 25.44 3.89 3.88
N ARG A 164 26.35 2.89 3.83
CA ARG A 164 26.13 1.57 4.45
C ARG A 164 25.94 1.61 5.97
N ARG A 165 26.59 2.56 6.66
CA ARG A 165 26.42 2.69 8.12
C ARG A 165 25.05 3.24 8.49
N TYR A 166 24.44 3.99 7.58
CA TYR A 166 23.13 4.59 7.79
C TYR A 166 21.99 3.68 7.31
N PHE A 167 22.08 3.17 6.08
CA PHE A 167 21.05 2.31 5.50
C PHE A 167 21.20 0.87 6.01
N THR A 168 20.75 0.66 7.25
CA THR A 168 20.72 -0.63 7.92
C THR A 168 19.40 -1.36 7.64
N PRO A 169 19.28 -2.67 7.97
CA PRO A 169 18.00 -3.39 7.92
C PRO A 169 16.89 -2.70 8.75
N SER A 170 17.25 -2.03 9.84
CA SER A 170 16.30 -1.26 10.66
C SER A 170 15.76 -0.03 9.92
N VAL A 171 16.63 0.76 9.28
CA VAL A 171 16.19 1.91 8.47
C VAL A 171 15.38 1.44 7.27
N TRP A 172 15.78 0.32 6.64
CA TRP A 172 14.99 -0.29 5.57
C TRP A 172 13.59 -0.68 6.04
N SER A 173 13.49 -1.32 7.21
CA SER A 173 12.22 -1.70 7.84
C SER A 173 11.31 -0.48 8.09
N GLU A 174 11.87 0.62 8.59
CA GLU A 174 11.11 1.87 8.78
C GLU A 174 10.63 2.49 7.47
N LEU A 175 11.42 2.40 6.39
CA LEU A 175 11.02 2.89 5.08
C LEU A 175 9.88 2.05 4.50
N LEU A 176 9.91 0.73 4.68
CA LEU A 176 8.81 -0.15 4.30
C LEU A 176 7.54 0.20 5.08
N GLY A 177 7.62 0.37 6.40
CA GLY A 177 6.45 0.75 7.19
C GLY A 177 5.95 2.16 6.88
N ALA A 178 6.82 3.10 6.50
CA ALA A 178 6.37 4.39 5.97
C ALA A 178 5.55 4.23 4.70
N VAL A 179 5.94 3.33 3.79
CA VAL A 179 5.13 3.04 2.60
C VAL A 179 3.81 2.37 2.99
N LEU A 180 3.82 1.39 3.89
CA LEU A 180 2.61 0.67 4.31
C LEU A 180 1.56 1.59 4.95
N LEU A 181 1.99 2.54 5.80
CA LEU A 181 1.07 3.44 6.49
C LEU A 181 0.54 4.58 5.61
N ASN A 182 1.25 4.94 4.54
CA ASN A 182 0.98 6.16 3.76
C ASN A 182 0.64 5.88 2.30
N GLY A 183 0.77 4.63 1.86
CA GLY A 183 0.60 4.25 0.47
C GLY A 183 -0.88 4.07 0.11
N GLN A 184 -1.34 4.83 -0.86
CA GLN A 184 -2.67 4.68 -1.44
C GLN A 184 -2.62 3.67 -2.58
N GLU A 185 -3.38 2.57 -2.46
CA GLU A 185 -3.59 1.67 -3.59
C GLU A 185 -4.26 2.40 -4.75
N ARG A 186 -3.81 2.10 -5.96
CA ARG A 186 -4.37 2.59 -7.22
C ARG A 186 -4.59 1.41 -8.13
N SER A 187 -5.83 1.22 -8.51
CA SER A 187 -6.24 0.25 -9.52
C SER A 187 -7.04 1.02 -10.57
N PRO A 188 -6.38 1.82 -11.44
CA PRO A 188 -7.08 2.44 -12.55
C PRO A 188 -7.80 1.36 -13.36
N PRO A 189 -8.97 1.67 -13.96
CA PRO A 189 -9.61 0.74 -14.89
C PRO A 189 -8.62 0.33 -15.98
N SER A 190 -8.75 -0.89 -16.50
CA SER A 190 -7.85 -1.30 -17.58
C SER A 190 -8.04 -0.35 -18.78
N ASN A 191 -7.01 -0.23 -19.63
CA ASN A 191 -7.14 0.54 -20.87
C ASN A 191 -8.32 0.04 -21.72
N TYR A 192 -8.61 -1.25 -21.63
CA TYR A 192 -9.75 -1.86 -22.30
C TYR A 192 -11.08 -1.39 -21.69
N ASP A 193 -11.23 -1.40 -20.37
CA ASP A 193 -12.46 -0.92 -19.69
C ASP A 193 -12.75 0.54 -20.05
N TYR A 194 -11.72 1.39 -20.00
CA TYR A 194 -11.83 2.79 -20.37
C TYR A 194 -12.30 2.98 -21.82
N LEU A 195 -11.67 2.29 -22.78
CA LEU A 195 -12.04 2.35 -24.19
C LEU A 195 -13.43 1.76 -24.44
N LYS A 196 -13.76 0.66 -23.77
CA LYS A 196 -15.07 0.01 -23.85
C LYS A 196 -16.18 0.97 -23.45
N GLU A 197 -16.03 1.70 -22.35
CA GLU A 197 -17.03 2.68 -21.91
C GLU A 197 -17.14 3.87 -22.90
N ILE A 198 -16.02 4.36 -23.43
CA ILE A 198 -16.03 5.40 -24.47
C ILE A 198 -16.79 4.92 -25.72
N VAL A 199 -16.47 3.72 -26.22
CA VAL A 199 -17.09 3.18 -27.43
C VAL A 199 -18.57 2.91 -27.19
N ARG A 200 -18.95 2.34 -26.02
CA ARG A 200 -20.37 2.11 -25.66
C ARG A 200 -21.20 3.40 -25.65
N GLY A 201 -20.59 4.54 -25.34
CA GLY A 201 -21.22 5.85 -25.43
C GLY A 201 -21.47 6.36 -26.87
N MET A 202 -20.90 5.72 -27.89
CA MET A 202 -21.07 6.10 -29.30
C MET A 202 -22.27 5.40 -29.97
N PRO A 203 -22.88 6.00 -31.01
CA PRO A 203 -23.93 5.33 -31.79
C PRO A 203 -23.46 3.99 -32.37
N GLY A 204 -24.16 2.91 -32.02
CA GLY A 204 -23.81 1.53 -32.46
C GLY A 204 -22.63 0.91 -31.72
N GLY A 205 -22.02 1.62 -30.77
CA GLY A 205 -20.79 1.19 -30.11
C GLY A 205 -20.93 -0.06 -29.25
N LEU A 206 -22.10 -0.32 -28.66
CA LEU A 206 -22.35 -1.58 -27.95
C LEU A 206 -22.22 -2.79 -28.90
N THR A 207 -22.78 -2.70 -30.11
CA THR A 207 -22.66 -3.75 -31.13
C THR A 207 -21.22 -3.91 -31.60
N SER A 208 -20.51 -2.79 -31.81
CA SER A 208 -19.09 -2.82 -32.17
C SER A 208 -18.21 -3.47 -31.11
N MET A 209 -18.45 -3.19 -29.83
CA MET A 209 -17.71 -3.82 -28.73
C MET A 209 -18.00 -5.30 -28.61
N ASN A 210 -19.26 -5.73 -28.73
CA ASN A 210 -19.59 -7.15 -28.70
C ASN A 210 -18.92 -7.92 -29.84
N ALA A 211 -18.91 -7.35 -31.06
CA ALA A 211 -18.23 -7.96 -32.20
C ALA A 211 -16.70 -8.03 -32.01
N PHE A 212 -16.11 -7.02 -31.35
CA PHE A 212 -14.68 -7.04 -30.99
C PHE A 212 -14.37 -8.14 -29.96
N GLU A 213 -15.17 -8.26 -28.90
CA GLU A 213 -14.99 -9.31 -27.88
C GLU A 213 -15.12 -10.72 -28.48
N GLU A 214 -16.05 -10.92 -29.41
CA GLU A 214 -16.20 -12.17 -30.16
C GLU A 214 -14.94 -12.48 -30.99
N GLN A 215 -14.37 -11.48 -31.69
CA GLN A 215 -13.11 -11.65 -32.43
C GLN A 215 -11.90 -11.97 -31.53
N VAL A 216 -11.81 -11.36 -30.36
CA VAL A 216 -10.75 -11.66 -29.38
C VAL A 216 -10.85 -13.12 -28.92
N GLN A 217 -12.06 -13.58 -28.63
CA GLN A 217 -12.32 -14.95 -28.22
C GLN A 217 -12.00 -15.95 -29.35
N GLU A 218 -12.37 -15.63 -30.60
CA GLU A 218 -12.02 -16.43 -31.79
C GLU A 218 -10.50 -16.52 -32.01
N ALA A 219 -9.75 -15.48 -31.64
CA ALA A 219 -8.28 -15.47 -31.70
C ALA A 219 -7.61 -16.33 -30.61
N GLY A 220 -8.39 -16.98 -29.74
CA GLY A 220 -7.88 -17.82 -28.65
C GLY A 220 -7.31 -17.01 -27.47
N VAL A 221 -7.59 -15.71 -27.41
CA VAL A 221 -7.25 -14.86 -26.25
C VAL A 221 -8.47 -14.82 -25.34
N ASP A 222 -8.29 -15.11 -24.06
CA ASP A 222 -9.34 -14.95 -23.07
C ASP A 222 -9.61 -13.44 -22.87
N PRO A 223 -10.83 -12.93 -23.16
CA PRO A 223 -11.18 -11.52 -22.98
C PRO A 223 -10.95 -11.03 -21.54
N GLN A 224 -10.97 -11.93 -20.55
CA GLN A 224 -10.68 -11.60 -19.15
C GLN A 224 -9.26 -11.05 -18.96
N GLN A 225 -8.32 -11.38 -19.87
CA GLN A 225 -6.97 -10.84 -19.88
C GLN A 225 -6.91 -9.34 -20.29
N LEU A 226 -7.93 -8.83 -20.98
CA LEU A 226 -8.00 -7.42 -21.36
C LEU A 226 -8.44 -6.52 -20.19
N HIS A 227 -9.11 -7.10 -19.19
CA HIS A 227 -9.60 -6.41 -18.00
C HIS A 227 -8.52 -6.21 -16.92
N TYR A 228 -7.25 -6.57 -17.19
CA TYR A 228 -6.17 -6.33 -16.24
C TYR A 228 -5.94 -4.84 -16.03
N SER A 229 -6.34 -4.35 -14.85
CA SER A 229 -5.89 -3.08 -14.31
C SER A 229 -4.44 -3.22 -13.86
N SER A 230 -3.64 -2.17 -14.08
CA SER A 230 -2.35 -2.06 -13.42
C SER A 230 -2.60 -1.67 -11.97
N ARG A 231 -2.59 -2.63 -11.04
CA ARG A 231 -2.53 -2.31 -9.61
C ARG A 231 -1.17 -1.68 -9.31
N GLY A 232 -1.17 -0.62 -8.53
CA GLY A 232 0.03 0.03 -8.05
C GLY A 232 -0.23 0.82 -6.78
N GLN A 233 0.81 1.40 -6.22
CA GLN A 233 0.72 2.18 -4.98
C GLN A 233 1.34 3.56 -5.19
N GLY A 234 0.73 4.59 -4.60
CA GLY A 234 1.19 5.97 -4.67
C GLY A 234 1.31 6.61 -3.30
N ILE A 235 2.30 7.49 -3.12
CA ILE A 235 2.48 8.27 -1.89
C ILE A 235 2.10 9.72 -2.19
N TYR A 236 1.03 10.18 -1.56
CA TYR A 236 0.45 11.50 -1.77
C TYR A 236 0.68 12.38 -0.56
N THR A 237 1.73 13.18 -0.56
CA THR A 237 2.19 13.93 0.64
C THR A 237 1.11 14.73 1.38
N ILE A 238 0.14 15.32 0.66
CA ILE A 238 -1.01 16.01 1.29
C ILE A 238 -2.06 15.00 1.78
N GLY A 239 -2.30 13.94 1.02
CA GLY A 239 -3.20 12.85 1.41
C GLY A 239 -2.75 12.15 2.69
N CYS A 240 -1.44 12.00 2.90
CA CYS A 240 -0.85 11.41 4.10
C CYS A 240 -1.15 12.20 5.39
N LEU A 241 -1.71 13.42 5.29
CA LEU A 241 -2.07 14.24 6.45
C LEU A 241 -3.50 13.94 6.97
N PHE A 242 -4.35 13.29 6.17
CA PHE A 242 -5.71 13.00 6.58
C PHE A 242 -5.73 11.82 7.54
N ASN A 243 -6.25 12.04 8.76
CA ASN A 243 -6.49 10.99 9.72
C ASN A 243 -7.73 10.16 9.38
N HIS A 244 -7.88 9.03 10.05
CA HIS A 244 -8.99 8.11 9.87
C HIS A 244 -10.23 8.49 10.69
N SER A 245 -11.41 8.28 10.12
CA SER A 245 -12.68 8.11 10.84
C SER A 245 -13.54 7.04 10.17
N CYS A 246 -14.26 6.23 10.95
CA CYS A 246 -15.31 5.34 10.43
C CYS A 246 -16.61 6.09 10.10
N ASP A 247 -16.66 7.39 10.39
CA ASP A 247 -17.68 8.36 9.99
C ASP A 247 -16.95 9.59 9.44
N PRO A 248 -16.38 9.49 8.21
CA PRO A 248 -15.52 10.53 7.65
C PRO A 248 -16.31 11.74 7.13
N ASN A 249 -15.66 12.89 7.02
CA ASN A 249 -16.22 14.07 6.35
C ASN A 249 -15.66 14.26 4.93
N LEU A 250 -14.68 13.45 4.52
CA LEU A 250 -14.10 13.41 3.20
C LEU A 250 -14.12 11.98 2.62
N GLN A 251 -14.26 11.87 1.31
CA GLN A 251 -14.04 10.63 0.57
C GLN A 251 -12.89 10.79 -0.44
N VAL A 252 -12.05 9.75 -0.54
CA VAL A 252 -11.04 9.66 -1.59
C VAL A 252 -11.68 9.10 -2.85
N LEU A 253 -11.60 9.85 -3.94
CA LEU A 253 -12.13 9.45 -5.24
C LEU A 253 -11.03 8.78 -6.07
N TYR A 254 -11.40 7.64 -6.64
CA TYR A 254 -10.63 7.00 -7.70
C TYR A 254 -11.13 7.56 -9.03
N SER A 255 -10.35 8.45 -9.63
CA SER A 255 -10.69 9.04 -10.93
C SER A 255 -10.81 7.94 -11.99
N SER A 256 -11.85 7.99 -12.81
CA SER A 256 -11.96 7.18 -14.04
C SER A 256 -10.98 7.66 -15.12
N VAL A 257 -10.47 8.89 -14.97
CA VAL A 257 -9.36 9.40 -15.76
C VAL A 257 -8.09 8.84 -15.15
N ASN A 258 -7.32 8.10 -15.94
CA ASN A 258 -6.03 7.52 -15.55
C ASN A 258 -4.93 8.59 -15.38
N ASP A 259 -5.26 9.71 -14.72
CA ASP A 259 -4.28 10.66 -14.25
C ASP A 259 -3.88 10.28 -12.82
N GLU A 260 -2.60 10.39 -12.50
CA GLU A 260 -2.03 9.92 -11.23
C GLU A 260 -2.50 10.76 -10.00
N THR A 261 -3.62 11.47 -10.10
CA THR A 261 -4.10 12.48 -9.15
C THR A 261 -4.95 11.87 -8.03
N LEU A 262 -4.72 12.32 -6.79
CA LEU A 262 -5.61 12.05 -5.65
C LEU A 262 -6.68 13.13 -5.59
N THR A 263 -7.92 12.74 -5.86
CA THR A 263 -9.08 13.61 -5.70
C THR A 263 -9.75 13.28 -4.38
N VAL A 264 -10.12 14.30 -3.62
CA VAL A 264 -10.82 14.17 -2.34
C VAL A 264 -12.01 15.10 -2.36
N GLU A 265 -13.16 14.60 -1.91
CA GLU A 265 -14.44 15.30 -1.95
C GLU A 265 -15.06 15.35 -0.56
N ALA A 266 -15.69 16.47 -0.21
CA ALA A 266 -16.42 16.61 1.04
C ALA A 266 -17.76 15.88 0.97
N LEU A 267 -18.04 15.07 2.00
CA LEU A 267 -19.29 14.32 2.15
C LEU A 267 -20.41 15.14 2.77
N ARG A 268 -20.05 16.24 3.42
CA ARG A 268 -20.94 17.20 4.08
C ARG A 268 -20.25 18.55 4.21
N ASP A 269 -20.98 19.56 4.70
CA ASP A 269 -20.39 20.83 5.10
C ASP A 269 -19.38 20.62 6.24
N ILE A 270 -18.26 21.36 6.18
CA ILE A 270 -17.13 21.27 7.10
C ILE A 270 -16.86 22.67 7.66
N GLU A 271 -16.88 22.79 8.99
CA GLU A 271 -16.74 24.07 9.67
C GLU A 271 -15.25 24.48 9.83
N PRO A 272 -14.92 25.78 9.94
CA PRO A 272 -13.56 26.23 10.18
C PRO A 272 -12.96 25.64 11.47
N GLY A 273 -11.82 24.97 11.34
CA GLY A 273 -11.13 24.31 12.46
C GLY A 273 -11.57 22.87 12.71
N GLU A 274 -12.55 22.37 11.97
CA GLU A 274 -12.89 20.94 11.96
C GLU A 274 -11.77 20.12 11.28
N GLU A 275 -11.44 18.97 11.86
CA GLU A 275 -10.44 18.07 11.30
C GLU A 275 -10.94 17.39 10.03
N LEU A 276 -10.07 17.25 9.04
CA LEU A 276 -10.36 16.59 7.77
C LEU A 276 -10.03 15.09 7.88
N LEU A 277 -11.05 14.25 7.73
CA LEU A 277 -10.98 12.82 8.02
C LEU A 277 -11.47 12.00 6.82
N ILE A 278 -10.70 10.98 6.45
CA ILE A 278 -11.07 9.99 5.44
C ILE A 278 -11.28 8.62 6.10
N SER A 279 -11.90 7.67 5.40
CA SER A 279 -11.86 6.26 5.82
C SER A 279 -10.63 5.56 5.22
N TYR A 280 -10.00 4.68 5.99
CA TYR A 280 -8.83 3.88 5.58
C TYR A 280 -9.21 2.43 5.23
N ILE A 281 -10.44 2.06 5.57
CA ILE A 281 -11.00 0.72 5.51
C ILE A 281 -12.44 0.83 5.02
N ASP A 282 -13.12 -0.29 4.81
CA ASP A 282 -14.56 -0.29 4.57
C ASP A 282 -15.32 0.03 5.87
N GLU A 283 -15.94 1.20 5.95
CA GLU A 283 -16.72 1.63 7.11
C GLU A 283 -18.01 0.84 7.34
N SER A 284 -18.48 0.06 6.36
CA SER A 284 -19.66 -0.79 6.48
C SER A 284 -19.40 -2.05 7.32
N LEU A 285 -18.12 -2.40 7.54
CA LEU A 285 -17.72 -3.55 8.34
C LEU A 285 -18.18 -3.40 9.80
N PRO A 286 -18.47 -4.52 10.50
CA PRO A 286 -18.77 -4.51 11.93
C PRO A 286 -17.64 -3.92 12.79
N TYR A 287 -17.98 -3.34 13.94
CA TYR A 287 -17.03 -2.71 14.85
C TYR A 287 -15.78 -3.55 15.18
N PRO A 288 -15.88 -4.85 15.55
CA PRO A 288 -14.70 -5.67 15.82
C PRO A 288 -13.73 -5.75 14.64
N ASP A 289 -14.27 -5.88 13.43
CA ASP A 289 -13.49 -6.02 12.20
C ASP A 289 -12.78 -4.71 11.87
N ARG A 290 -13.48 -3.58 12.02
CA ARG A 290 -12.89 -2.25 11.83
C ARG A 290 -11.72 -2.04 12.80
N GLN A 291 -11.91 -2.34 14.09
CA GLN A 291 -10.85 -2.18 15.09
C GLN A 291 -9.67 -3.13 14.83
N GLN A 292 -9.92 -4.37 14.43
CA GLN A 292 -8.88 -5.32 14.08
C GLN A 292 -8.07 -4.83 12.87
N GLN A 293 -8.71 -4.46 11.76
CA GLN A 293 -8.01 -3.98 10.57
C GLN A 293 -7.17 -2.73 10.86
N LEU A 294 -7.74 -1.75 11.57
CA LEU A 294 -7.03 -0.52 11.90
C LEU A 294 -5.83 -0.77 12.82
N TYR A 295 -5.93 -1.72 13.73
CA TYR A 295 -4.81 -2.07 14.61
C TYR A 295 -3.73 -2.87 13.89
N GLU A 296 -4.09 -3.83 13.05
CA GLU A 296 -3.12 -4.68 12.35
C GLU A 296 -2.37 -3.95 11.22
N HIS A 297 -3.06 -3.03 10.52
CA HIS A 297 -2.53 -2.34 9.35
C HIS A 297 -2.03 -0.92 9.66
N TYR A 298 -2.64 -0.24 10.63
CA TYR A 298 -2.33 1.16 10.95
C TYR A 298 -1.89 1.40 12.40
N LEU A 299 -1.84 0.33 13.22
CA LEU A 299 -1.24 0.33 14.55
C LEU A 299 -1.94 1.27 15.56
N PHE A 300 -3.24 1.53 15.37
CA PHE A 300 -4.04 2.34 16.31
C PHE A 300 -5.43 1.75 16.59
N THR A 301 -6.08 2.26 17.64
CA THR A 301 -7.48 1.95 18.00
C THR A 301 -8.34 3.16 17.68
N CYS A 302 -9.39 2.98 16.86
CA CYS A 302 -10.25 4.07 16.44
C CYS A 302 -11.21 4.47 17.55
N ARG A 303 -11.36 5.79 17.77
CA ARG A 303 -12.25 6.40 18.76
C ARG A 303 -13.16 7.48 18.13
N CYS A 304 -13.50 7.31 16.85
CA CYS A 304 -14.47 8.19 16.21
C CYS A 304 -15.87 8.00 16.83
N SER A 305 -16.77 8.95 16.60
CA SER A 305 -18.16 8.95 17.08
C SER A 305 -18.85 7.59 16.88
N LYS A 306 -18.77 7.02 15.67
CA LYS A 306 -19.33 5.71 15.32
C LYS A 306 -18.74 4.57 16.14
N CYS A 307 -17.43 4.56 16.35
CA CYS A 307 -16.76 3.52 17.14
C CYS A 307 -17.07 3.67 18.63
N GLU A 308 -17.15 4.88 19.16
CA GLU A 308 -17.53 5.11 20.56
C GLU A 308 -18.96 4.66 20.82
N SER A 309 -19.91 5.00 19.94
CA SER A 309 -21.30 4.56 20.08
C SER A 309 -21.43 3.03 20.02
N GLU A 310 -20.79 2.39 19.04
CA GLU A 310 -20.87 0.94 18.86
C GLU A 310 -20.10 0.16 19.94
N SER A 311 -19.06 0.76 20.55
CA SER A 311 -18.25 0.09 21.58
C SER A 311 -19.07 -0.34 22.81
N HIS A 312 -20.01 0.51 23.24
CA HIS A 312 -20.87 0.23 24.39
C HIS A 312 -21.80 -0.96 24.13
N ASP A 313 -22.39 -1.03 22.94
CA ASP A 313 -23.26 -2.12 22.53
C ASP A 313 -22.49 -3.46 22.53
N TRP A 314 -21.24 -3.44 22.06
CA TRP A 314 -20.40 -4.64 22.03
C TRP A 314 -19.91 -5.11 23.41
N GLU A 315 -19.58 -4.20 24.33
CA GLU A 315 -19.17 -4.56 25.69
C GLU A 315 -20.33 -5.19 26.51
N GLU A 316 -21.56 -4.72 26.32
CA GLU A 316 -22.75 -5.31 26.94
C GLU A 316 -23.12 -6.68 26.36
N VAL A 317 -22.91 -6.90 25.06
CA VAL A 317 -23.15 -8.21 24.42
C VAL A 317 -22.08 -9.22 24.84
N ALA A 318 -20.82 -8.81 24.99
CA ALA A 318 -19.71 -9.68 25.38
C ALA A 318 -19.81 -10.20 26.83
N THR A 319 -20.47 -9.47 27.73
CA THR A 319 -20.61 -9.84 29.15
C THR A 319 -21.75 -10.81 29.45
N LYS A 320 -22.69 -11.03 28.51
CA LYS A 320 -23.90 -11.85 28.71
C LYS A 320 -23.73 -13.33 28.34
N ILE A 321 -22.51 -13.83 28.14
CA ILE A 321 -22.28 -15.16 27.57
C ILE A 321 -21.33 -15.96 28.43
N GLU A 322 -21.87 -17.04 29.00
CA GLU A 322 -21.13 -18.01 29.81
C GLU A 322 -20.27 -18.92 28.92
N ASP A 323 -18.97 -18.93 29.25
CA ASP A 323 -17.96 -19.94 28.95
C ASP A 323 -17.23 -19.91 27.56
N PRO A 324 -16.02 -19.30 27.49
CA PRO A 324 -15.13 -19.33 26.32
C PRO A 324 -14.48 -20.70 26.04
N SER A 325 -14.66 -21.70 26.91
CA SER A 325 -13.97 -23.00 26.79
C SER A 325 -14.60 -23.97 25.78
N SER A 326 -15.75 -23.63 25.19
CA SER A 326 -16.42 -24.44 24.17
C SER A 326 -15.91 -24.23 22.74
N ILE A 327 -15.00 -23.27 22.51
CA ILE A 327 -14.45 -22.97 21.18
C ILE A 327 -13.12 -23.71 21.01
N SER A 328 -13.16 -24.89 20.37
CA SER A 328 -11.96 -25.62 19.97
C SER A 328 -11.18 -24.84 18.90
N SER A 329 -9.88 -24.64 19.14
CA SER A 329 -8.88 -24.14 18.19
C SER A 329 -8.72 -25.08 16.98
N PRO A 330 -8.63 -24.58 15.73
CA PRO A 330 -8.08 -25.34 14.61
C PRO A 330 -6.63 -24.92 14.32
N PHE A 331 -5.82 -24.73 15.38
CA PHE A 331 -4.36 -24.69 15.32
C PHE A 331 -3.79 -25.42 16.53
#